data_AF-A0A3N1GDE3-F1
#
_entry.id   AF-A0A3N1GDE3-F1
#
_cell.length_a   1.000
_cell.length_b   1.000
_cell.length_c   1.000
_cell.angle_alpha   90.00
_cell.angle_beta   90.00
_cell.angle_gamma   90.00
#
_symmetry.space_group_name_H-M   'P 1'
#
loop_
_entity.id
_entity.type
_entity.pdbx_description
1 polymer ?
#
loop_
_entity_poly.entity_id
_entity_poly.type
_entity_poly.pdbx_seq_one_letter_code
_entity_poly.pdbx_strand_id
1 'polypeptide(L)'
;MSRVAPVRAGDVIQVAEPDYCYGVGSITLRITTVHYLVYLDDGPWVVVDGIPLWPNGYEGEERYAQIRVTGIQHLPGGPASRTTS
;
A
#
# COMPACT_ATOMS: atom_id res chain seq x y z
N MET A 1 1.01 -16.84 -17.43
CA MET A 1 1.46 -15.42 -17.30
C MET A 1 1.41 -15.06 -15.83
N SER A 2 2.56 -14.99 -15.15
CA SER A 2 2.61 -14.56 -13.75
C SER A 2 2.33 -13.07 -13.69
N ARG A 3 1.15 -12.69 -13.22
CA ARG A 3 0.74 -11.29 -13.12
C ARG A 3 1.41 -10.72 -11.87
N VAL A 4 2.47 -9.95 -12.07
CA VAL A 4 3.22 -9.30 -10.99
C VAL A 4 2.28 -8.37 -10.23
N ALA A 5 2.27 -8.44 -8.91
CA ALA A 5 1.51 -7.50 -8.08
C ALA A 5 2.00 -6.06 -8.35
N PRO A 6 1.10 -5.07 -8.42
CA PRO A 6 1.42 -3.68 -8.76
C PRO A 6 2.18 -2.93 -7.64
N VAL A 7 2.48 -3.62 -6.55
CA VAL A 7 3.19 -3.13 -5.35
C VAL A 7 4.17 -4.21 -4.87
N ARG A 8 5.17 -3.79 -4.10
CA ARG A 8 6.20 -4.62 -3.50
C ARG A 8 6.48 -4.15 -2.07
N ALA A 9 7.10 -5.02 -1.27
CA ALA A 9 7.63 -4.62 0.03
C ALA A 9 8.59 -3.43 -0.12
N GLY A 10 8.44 -2.43 0.74
CA GLY A 10 9.17 -1.17 0.72
C GLY A 10 8.48 -0.04 -0.05
N ASP A 11 7.52 -0.34 -0.93
CA ASP A 11 6.74 0.71 -1.61
C ASP A 11 5.94 1.52 -0.59
N VAL A 12 5.83 2.83 -0.82
CA VAL A 12 4.91 3.70 -0.09
C VAL A 12 3.80 4.09 -1.04
N ILE A 13 2.57 3.80 -0.65
CA ILE A 13 1.39 4.08 -1.46
C ILE A 13 0.39 4.93 -0.70
N GLN A 14 -0.41 5.69 -1.42
CA GLN A 14 -1.61 6.35 -0.92
C GLN A 14 -2.84 5.73 -1.57
N VAL A 15 -3.87 5.51 -0.77
CA VAL A 15 -5.13 4.91 -1.21
C VAL A 15 -6.29 5.67 -0.58
N ALA A 16 -7.31 6.00 -1.39
CA ALA A 16 -8.53 6.63 -0.90
C ALA A 16 -9.42 5.63 -0.16
N GLU A 17 -10.25 6.11 0.78
CA GLU A 17 -11.15 5.27 1.58
C GLU A 17 -11.95 4.21 0.79
N PRO A 18 -12.55 4.51 -0.38
CA PRO A 18 -13.32 3.52 -1.14
C PRO A 18 -12.47 2.39 -1.77
N ASP A 19 -11.16 2.59 -1.83
CA ASP A 19 -10.20 1.72 -2.51
C ASP A 19 -9.41 0.84 -1.54
N TYR A 20 -9.76 0.84 -0.24
CA TYR A 20 -9.22 -0.15 0.70
C TYR A 20 -10.24 -0.58 1.75
N CYS A 21 -10.04 -1.76 2.32
CA CYS A 21 -10.92 -2.29 3.37
C CYS A 21 -10.40 -1.99 4.78
N TYR A 22 -11.34 -1.88 5.73
CA TYR A 22 -11.10 -1.81 7.18
C TYR A 22 -10.44 -0.51 7.69
N GLY A 23 -10.72 0.64 7.08
CA GLY A 23 -10.35 1.93 7.66
C GLY A 23 -11.27 3.07 7.25
N VAL A 24 -10.91 4.26 7.70
CA VAL A 24 -11.64 5.51 7.46
C VAL A 24 -10.63 6.56 7.01
N GLY A 25 -10.99 7.36 6.03
CA GLY A 25 -10.15 8.34 5.37
C GLY A 25 -9.12 7.71 4.44
N SER A 26 -8.41 8.54 3.67
CA SER A 26 -7.28 8.08 2.87
C SER A 26 -6.13 7.58 3.77
N ILE A 27 -5.44 6.53 3.33
CA ILE A 27 -4.31 5.95 4.04
C ILE A 27 -3.04 6.07 3.21
N THR A 28 -1.95 6.47 3.85
CA THR A 28 -0.60 6.30 3.31
C THR A 28 0.02 5.07 3.99
N LEU A 29 0.45 4.09 3.21
CA LEU A 29 0.90 2.79 3.71
C LEU A 29 2.27 2.45 3.13
N ARG A 30 3.24 2.15 3.99
CA ARG A 30 4.49 1.49 3.59
C ARG A 30 4.28 -0.01 3.61
N ILE A 31 4.36 -0.65 2.44
CA ILE A 31 4.15 -2.08 2.30
C ILE A 31 5.28 -2.85 2.98
N THR A 32 4.94 -3.83 3.82
CA THR A 32 5.90 -4.74 4.45
C THR A 32 5.84 -6.12 3.80
N THR A 33 4.63 -6.61 3.51
CA THR A 33 4.40 -7.92 2.87
C THR A 33 3.33 -7.82 1.79
N VAL A 34 3.54 -8.51 0.66
CA VAL A 34 2.51 -8.71 -0.37
C VAL A 34 2.10 -10.17 -0.36
N HIS A 35 0.82 -10.44 -0.07
CA HIS A 35 0.31 -11.80 0.08
C HIS A 35 -0.14 -12.39 -1.27
N TYR A 36 -1.21 -11.83 -1.84
CA TYR A 36 -1.78 -12.33 -3.09
C TYR A 36 -2.63 -11.27 -3.80
N LEU A 37 -2.84 -11.51 -5.10
CA LEU A 37 -3.83 -10.80 -5.91
C LEU A 37 -5.15 -11.57 -5.90
N VAL A 38 -6.26 -10.86 -5.77
CA VAL A 38 -7.61 -11.40 -5.90
C VAL A 38 -8.39 -10.59 -6.93
N TYR A 39 -9.19 -11.25 -7.75
CA TYR A 39 -10.06 -10.62 -8.74
C TYR A 39 -11.50 -10.70 -8.23
N LEU A 40 -12.07 -9.55 -7.96
CA LEU A 40 -13.47 -9.39 -7.57
C LEU A 40 -14.26 -8.80 -8.73
N ASP A 41 -15.58 -8.71 -8.58
CA ASP A 41 -16.49 -8.21 -9.62
C ASP A 41 -16.17 -6.78 -10.07
N ASP A 42 -15.55 -5.98 -9.19
CA ASP A 42 -15.16 -4.60 -9.42
C ASP A 42 -13.67 -4.41 -9.78
N GLY A 43 -12.96 -5.52 -10.03
CA GLY A 43 -11.60 -5.53 -10.55
C GLY A 43 -10.57 -6.20 -9.64
N PRO A 44 -9.27 -6.00 -9.93
CA PRO A 44 -8.19 -6.57 -9.14
C PRO A 44 -7.98 -5.84 -7.82
N TRP A 45 -7.78 -6.63 -6.77
CA TRP A 45 -7.34 -6.19 -5.45
C TRP A 45 -6.06 -6.93 -5.06
N VAL A 46 -5.25 -6.30 -4.21
CA VAL A 46 -4.05 -6.89 -3.61
C VAL A 46 -4.20 -6.92 -2.09
N VAL A 47 -3.80 -8.03 -1.50
CA VAL A 47 -3.75 -8.21 -0.06
C VAL A 47 -2.32 -7.99 0.42
N VAL A 48 -2.15 -7.11 1.41
CA VAL A 48 -0.84 -6.68 1.92
C VAL A 48 -0.87 -6.53 3.43
N ASP A 49 0.32 -6.60 4.04
CA ASP A 49 0.58 -5.96 5.32
C ASP A 49 1.37 -4.67 5.07
N GLY A 50 1.17 -3.68 5.93
CA GLY A 50 1.95 -2.45 5.89
C GLY A 50 1.81 -1.58 7.12
N ILE A 51 2.71 -0.60 7.20
CA ILE A 51 2.80 0.37 8.29
C ILE A 51 2.16 1.68 7.82
N PRO A 52 1.10 2.18 8.49
CA PRO A 52 0.47 3.44 8.13
C PRO A 52 1.38 4.60 8.50
N LEU A 53 1.53 5.55 7.58
CA LEU A 53 2.31 6.77 7.75
C LEU A 53 1.37 7.96 7.88
N TRP A 54 1.43 8.66 9.00
CA TRP A 54 0.60 9.82 9.26
C TRP A 54 1.29 11.12 8.82
N PRO A 55 0.54 12.19 8.46
CA PRO A 55 1.12 13.45 8.04
C PRO A 55 2.03 14.13 9.08
N ASN A 56 1.86 13.79 10.36
CA ASN A 56 2.71 14.28 11.46
C ASN A 56 4.03 13.50 11.60
N GLY A 57 4.33 12.56 10.69
CA GLY A 57 5.52 11.72 10.72
C GLY A 57 5.42 10.51 11.64
N TYR A 58 4.28 10.27 12.28
CA TYR A 58 4.06 9.08 13.09
C TYR A 58 3.91 7.84 12.20
N GLU A 59 4.61 6.77 12.57
CA GLU A 59 4.41 5.43 12.01
C GLU A 59 3.52 4.65 12.98
N GLY A 60 2.39 4.14 12.48
CA GLY A 60 1.50 3.31 13.29
C GLY A 60 1.97 1.86 13.39
N GLU A 61 1.13 1.01 13.98
CA GLU A 61 1.36 -0.44 14.00
C GLU A 61 1.12 -1.06 12.62
N GLU A 62 1.84 -2.14 12.33
CA GLU A 62 1.62 -2.94 11.13
C GLU A 62 0.17 -3.45 11.08
N ARG A 63 -0.44 -3.34 9.90
CA ARG A 63 -1.81 -3.76 9.68
C ARG A 63 -1.99 -4.45 8.34
N TYR A 64 -2.93 -5.39 8.35
CA TYR A 64 -3.49 -5.99 7.16
C TYR A 64 -4.36 -4.98 6.40
N ALA A 65 -4.24 -4.97 5.06
CA ALA A 65 -5.08 -4.19 4.16
C ALA A 65 -5.35 -4.93 2.85
N GLN A 66 -6.59 -4.82 2.38
CA GLN A 66 -6.97 -5.22 1.03
C GLN A 66 -7.20 -3.96 0.20
N ILE A 67 -6.49 -3.82 -0.91
CA ILE A 67 -6.38 -2.56 -1.67
C ILE A 67 -6.75 -2.78 -3.12
N ARG A 68 -7.64 -1.94 -3.66
CA ARG A 68 -8.02 -1.96 -5.07
C ARG A 68 -6.85 -1.48 -5.90
N VAL A 69 -6.43 -2.26 -6.88
CA VAL A 69 -5.24 -1.98 -7.69
C VAL A 69 -5.34 -0.64 -8.43
N THR A 70 -6.53 -0.26 -8.88
CA THR A 70 -6.75 1.00 -9.60
C THR A 70 -6.69 2.24 -8.71
N GLY A 71 -6.83 2.08 -7.39
CA GLY A 71 -6.75 3.18 -6.41
C GLY A 71 -5.35 3.40 -5.85
N ILE A 72 -4.35 2.66 -6.32
CA ILE A 72 -2.97 2.76 -5.82
C ILE A 72 -2.28 3.98 -6.43
N GLN A 73 -1.91 4.93 -5.58
CA GLN A 73 -0.99 6.00 -5.92
C GLN A 73 0.36 5.76 -5.25
N HIS A 74 1.40 5.50 -6.04
CA HIS A 74 2.77 5.39 -5.52
C HIS A 74 3.29 6.76 -5.07
N LEU A 75 3.77 6.84 -3.84
CA LEU A 75 4.42 8.02 -3.28
C LEU A 75 5.95 7.84 -3.27
N PRO A 76 6.71 8.92 -3.49
CA PRO A 76 8.14 8.91 -3.22
C PRO A 76 8.39 8.74 -1.72
N GLY A 77 9.06 7.67 -1.31
CA GLY A 77 9.25 7.38 0.13
C GLY A 77 9.68 5.96 0.51
N GLY A 78 9.75 5.01 -0.42
CA GLY A 78 10.42 3.73 -0.20
C GLY A 78 11.95 3.88 -0.16
N PRO A 79 12.72 2.95 0.43
CA PRO A 79 14.16 3.16 0.70
C PRO A 79 15.00 3.19 -0.58
N ALA A 80 15.18 4.40 -1.12
CA ALA A 80 16.31 4.90 -1.90
C ALA A 80 16.18 6.43 -1.93
N SER A 81 16.79 7.20 -1.02
CA SER A 81 18.15 7.68 -1.23
C SER A 81 18.65 8.31 0.07
N ARG A 82 19.52 7.61 0.79
CA ARG A 82 20.49 8.26 1.67
C ARG A 82 21.78 8.40 0.85
N THR A 83 21.79 9.34 -0.09
CA THR A 83 23.04 9.82 -0.67
C THR A 83 23.70 10.67 0.39
N THR A 84 24.61 10.07 1.14
CA THR A 84 25.65 10.82 1.86
C THR A 84 26.50 11.52 0.82
N SER A 85 26.39 12.85 0.79
CA SER A 85 27.47 13.74 0.33
C SER A 85 28.23 14.25 1.54
#